data_AF-A0A842S540-F1
#
_entry.id   AF-A0A842S540-F1
#
_cell.length_a   1.000
_cell.length_b   1.000
_cell.length_c   1.000
_cell.angle_alpha   90.00
_cell.angle_beta   90.00
_cell.angle_gamma   90.00
#
_symmetry.space_group_name_H-M   'P 1'
#
loop_
_entity.id
_entity.type
_entity.pdbx_description
1 polymer ?
#
loop_
_entity_poly.entity_id
_entity_poly.type
_entity_poly.pdbx_seq_one_letter_code
_entity_poly.pdbx_strand_id
1 'polypeptide(L)'
;MKIKNIESAFTHSGKSYILFSIVDSNYNYLYFFNPENQNRSLLYGDNLTQLVSKYLKNPSIDCLECHLGAEILGAVSLDESDIIQNNLSLEEANDLLKNLKCKVEELDNSIKFFKTNP
;
A
#
# COMPACT_ATOMS: atom_id res chain seq x y z
N MET A 1 -4.10 14.64 5.88
CA MET A 1 -2.80 14.07 5.44
C MET A 1 -2.77 14.05 3.92
N LYS A 2 -1.67 14.47 3.27
CA LYS A 2 -1.58 14.53 1.80
C LYS A 2 -0.58 13.51 1.26
N ILE A 3 -0.97 12.77 0.22
CA ILE A 3 -0.07 11.86 -0.49
C ILE A 3 0.99 12.67 -1.22
N LYS A 4 2.26 12.38 -0.93
CA LYS A 4 3.42 12.99 -1.57
C LYS A 4 3.69 12.32 -2.91
N ASN A 5 3.84 11.00 -2.89
CA ASN A 5 4.14 10.21 -4.08
C ASN A 5 3.61 8.79 -3.97
N ILE A 6 3.18 8.21 -5.09
CA ILE A 6 3.00 6.77 -5.23
C ILE A 6 4.30 6.22 -5.81
N GLU A 7 5.00 5.42 -5.03
CA GLU A 7 6.33 4.91 -5.37
C GLU A 7 6.23 3.67 -6.24
N SER A 8 5.24 2.82 -5.98
CA SER A 8 4.97 1.63 -6.77
C SER A 8 3.52 1.17 -6.59
N ALA A 9 2.95 0.62 -7.65
CA ALA A 9 1.71 -0.14 -7.62
C ALA A 9 1.95 -1.45 -8.38
N PHE A 10 1.69 -2.59 -7.74
CA PHE A 10 2.02 -3.91 -8.29
C PHE A 10 1.10 -4.99 -7.74
N THR A 11 1.16 -6.17 -8.36
CA THR A 11 0.50 -7.37 -7.87
C THR A 11 1.53 -8.41 -7.48
N HIS A 12 1.28 -9.13 -6.39
CA HIS A 12 2.10 -10.25 -5.93
C HIS A 12 1.19 -11.28 -5.26
N SER A 13 1.32 -12.56 -5.64
CA SER A 13 0.54 -13.66 -5.05
C SER A 13 -0.98 -13.39 -4.96
N GLY A 14 -1.57 -12.84 -6.04
CA GLY A 14 -3.00 -12.54 -6.12
C GLY A 14 -3.48 -11.27 -5.40
N LYS A 15 -2.58 -10.54 -4.74
CA LYS A 15 -2.89 -9.32 -3.98
C LYS A 15 -2.41 -8.08 -4.71
N SER A 16 -3.15 -6.98 -4.55
CA SER A 16 -2.76 -5.66 -5.06
C SER A 16 -2.05 -4.88 -3.97
N TYR A 17 -0.91 -4.29 -4.29
CA TYR A 17 -0.08 -3.50 -3.38
C TYR A 17 0.10 -2.08 -3.92
N ILE A 18 0.08 -1.10 -3.02
CA ILE A 18 0.42 0.29 -3.31
C ILE A 18 1.38 0.78 -2.24
N LEU A 19 2.59 1.13 -2.66
CA LEU A 19 3.63 1.70 -1.84
C LEU A 19 3.67 3.21 -2.08
N PHE A 20 3.61 4.01 -1.01
CA PHE A 20 3.52 5.46 -1.12
C PHE A 20 4.13 6.17 0.09
N SER A 21 4.34 7.47 -0.05
CA SER A 21 4.75 8.38 1.02
C SER A 21 3.80 9.56 1.14
N ILE A 22 3.78 10.18 2.32
CA ILE A 22 2.99 11.39 2.60
C ILE A 22 3.91 12.59 2.86
N VAL A 23 3.36 13.80 2.80
CA VAL A 23 4.15 15.03 2.88
C VAL A 23 4.78 15.23 4.27
N ASP A 24 4.01 14.95 5.32
CA ASP A 24 4.36 15.30 6.71
C ASP A 24 4.91 14.11 7.51
N SER A 25 5.45 13.09 6.83
CA SER A 25 6.01 11.89 7.47
C SER A 25 7.28 11.44 6.77
N ASN A 26 8.23 10.95 7.55
CA ASN A 26 9.44 10.30 7.04
C ASN A 26 9.25 8.80 6.77
N TYR A 27 8.07 8.25 7.09
CA TYR A 27 7.76 6.85 6.88
C TYR A 27 7.23 6.58 5.47
N ASN A 28 7.43 5.34 5.02
CA ASN A 28 6.74 4.79 3.86
C ASN A 28 5.51 4.02 4.33
N TYR A 29 4.51 3.97 3.46
CA TYR A 29 3.24 3.32 3.71
C TYR A 29 3.00 2.25 2.64
N LEU A 30 2.53 1.08 3.06
CA LEU A 30 2.15 0.00 2.18
C LEU A 30 0.69 -0.34 2.40
N TYR A 31 -0.14 -0.06 1.40
CA TYR A 31 -1.49 -0.60 1.34
C TYR A 31 -1.47 -1.91 0.56
N PHE A 32 -2.23 -2.90 1.01
CA PHE A 32 -2.54 -4.07 0.20
C PHE A 32 -3.98 -4.54 0.35
N PHE A 33 -4.47 -5.19 -0.70
CA PHE A 33 -5.80 -5.77 -0.78
C PHE A 33 -5.74 -7.17 -1.38
N ASN A 34 -6.35 -8.14 -0.70
CA ASN A 34 -6.58 -9.47 -1.20
C ASN A 34 -8.05 -9.60 -1.65
N PRO A 35 -8.34 -9.73 -2.95
CA PRO A 35 -9.70 -9.86 -3.44
C PRO A 35 -10.37 -11.19 -3.04
N GLU A 36 -9.60 -12.25 -2.78
CA GLU A 36 -10.15 -13.58 -2.50
C GLU A 36 -10.90 -13.63 -1.16
N ASN A 37 -10.34 -13.00 -0.12
CA ASN A 37 -10.92 -12.96 1.22
C ASN A 37 -11.34 -11.55 1.66
N GLN A 38 -11.26 -10.56 0.76
CA GLN A 38 -11.56 -9.16 1.01
C GLN A 38 -10.68 -8.49 2.09
N ASN A 39 -9.57 -9.12 2.48
CA ASN A 39 -8.65 -8.57 3.47
C ASN A 39 -7.92 -7.36 2.92
N ARG A 40 -7.73 -6.37 3.77
CA ARG A 40 -6.96 -5.17 3.44
C ARG A 40 -6.18 -4.71 4.63
N SER A 41 -4.98 -4.23 4.38
CA SER A 41 -4.16 -3.63 5.43
C SER A 41 -3.46 -2.38 4.94
N LEU A 42 -3.27 -1.45 5.85
CA LEU A 42 -2.37 -0.32 5.71
C LEU A 42 -1.27 -0.45 6.75
N LEU A 43 -0.03 -0.57 6.29
CA LEU A 43 1.16 -0.67 7.11
C LEU A 43 2.00 0.60 6.96
N TYR A 44 2.76 0.97 7.99
CA TYR A 44 3.79 2.00 7.87
C TYR A 44 5.04 1.64 8.65
N GLY A 45 6.19 2.14 8.19
CA GLY A 45 7.47 1.90 8.84
C GLY A 45 8.62 2.60 8.12
N ASP A 46 9.82 2.41 8.68
CA ASP A 46 11.05 2.88 8.08
C ASP A 46 11.48 1.96 6.92
N ASN A 47 11.92 2.53 5.81
CA ASN A 47 12.52 1.80 4.68
C ASN A 47 11.66 0.69 4.03
N LEU A 48 10.32 0.71 4.17
CA LEU A 48 9.46 -0.31 3.55
C LEU A 48 9.71 -0.45 2.05
N THR A 49 10.02 0.64 1.36
CA THR A 49 10.37 0.66 -0.07
C THR A 49 11.53 -0.25 -0.41
N GLN A 50 12.60 -0.20 0.38
CA GLN A 50 13.79 -1.03 0.16
C GLN A 50 13.50 -2.49 0.48
N LEU A 51 12.77 -2.74 1.57
CA LEU A 51 12.39 -4.10 1.99
C LEU A 51 11.48 -4.78 0.97
N VAL A 52 10.44 -4.10 0.50
CA VAL A 52 9.54 -4.60 -0.54
C VAL A 52 10.32 -4.90 -1.83
N SER A 53 11.20 -3.99 -2.26
CA SER A 53 12.04 -4.23 -3.45
C SER A 53 12.97 -5.44 -3.29
N LYS A 54 13.53 -5.64 -2.09
CA LYS A 54 14.36 -6.80 -1.76
C LYS A 54 13.55 -8.10 -1.79
N TYR A 55 12.36 -8.10 -1.20
CA TYR A 55 11.52 -9.29 -1.12
C TYR A 55 10.94 -9.70 -2.47
N LEU A 56 10.52 -8.74 -3.29
CA LEU A 56 10.06 -9.01 -4.66
C LEU A 56 11.13 -9.65 -5.56
N LYS A 57 12.43 -9.46 -5.26
CA LYS A 57 13.53 -10.10 -5.99
C LYS A 57 13.83 -11.52 -5.50
N ASN A 58 13.26 -11.94 -4.37
CA ASN A 58 13.48 -13.26 -3.82
C ASN A 58 12.32 -14.19 -4.21
N PRO A 59 12.53 -15.17 -5.10
CA PRO A 59 11.48 -16.08 -5.55
C PRO A 59 10.97 -17.02 -4.45
N SER A 60 11.64 -17.11 -3.29
CA SER A 60 11.17 -17.91 -2.16
C SER A 60 10.16 -17.19 -1.26
N ILE A 61 9.84 -15.92 -1.55
CA ILE A 61 8.92 -15.11 -0.73
C ILE A 61 7.56 -15.04 -1.40
N ASP A 62 6.63 -15.85 -0.92
CA ASP A 62 5.26 -15.86 -1.41
C ASP A 62 4.38 -14.81 -0.72
N CYS A 63 4.65 -14.52 0.56
CA CYS A 63 3.86 -13.63 1.41
C CYS A 63 4.69 -12.44 1.89
N LEU A 64 4.57 -11.28 1.25
CA LEU A 64 5.34 -10.07 1.62
C LEU A 64 5.04 -9.63 3.06
N GLU A 65 3.76 -9.57 3.43
CA GLU A 65 3.28 -9.12 4.73
C GLU A 65 3.81 -9.99 5.89
N CYS A 66 3.98 -11.29 5.67
CA CYS A 66 4.55 -12.21 6.66
C CYS A 66 6.00 -11.85 7.01
N HIS A 67 6.76 -11.32 6.05
CA HIS A 67 8.15 -10.89 6.25
C HIS A 67 8.29 -9.41 6.64
N LEU A 68 7.22 -8.62 6.49
CA LEU A 68 7.20 -7.20 6.88
C LEU A 68 6.75 -7.00 8.32
N GLY A 69 6.05 -7.95 8.94
CA GLY A 69 5.47 -7.79 10.28
C GLY A 69 6.46 -7.37 11.38
N ALA A 70 7.73 -7.75 11.27
CA ALA A 70 8.78 -7.35 12.23
C ALA A 70 9.39 -5.96 11.94
N GLU A 71 9.16 -5.41 10.75
CA GLU A 71 9.81 -4.19 10.25
C GLU A 71 8.85 -2.98 10.24
N ILE A 72 7.58 -3.19 10.57
CA ILE A 72 6.56 -2.14 10.62
C ILE A 72 6.52 -1.47 11.99
N LEU A 73 6.22 -0.17 11.99
CA LEU A 73 6.00 0.62 13.20
C LEU A 73 4.53 0.64 13.61
N GLY A 74 3.63 0.47 12.65
CA GLY A 74 2.21 0.31 12.91
C GLY A 74 1.40 -0.14 11.69
N ALA A 75 0.16 -0.52 11.96
CA ALA A 75 -0.75 -1.12 10.99
C ALA A 75 -2.21 -0.91 11.39
N VAL A 76 -3.06 -0.89 10.36
CA VAL A 76 -4.49 -1.23 10.49
C VAL A 76 -4.81 -2.32 9.47
N SER A 77 -5.37 -3.42 9.95
CA SER A 77 -5.75 -4.58 9.14
C SER A 77 -7.21 -4.92 9.36
N LEU A 78 -7.91 -5.25 8.27
CA LEU A 78 -9.21 -5.91 8.31
C LEU A 78 -9.03 -7.36 7.89
N ASP A 79 -9.41 -8.28 8.78
CA ASP A 79 -9.36 -9.72 8.57
C ASP A 79 -10.71 -10.34 8.95
N GLU A 80 -11.43 -10.92 7.99
CA GLU A 80 -12.70 -11.65 8.19
C GLU A 80 -13.81 -10.94 9.02
N SER A 81 -13.70 -9.62 9.26
CA SER A 81 -14.57 -8.68 10.01
C SER A 81 -13.92 -8.05 11.24
N ASP A 82 -12.77 -8.56 11.66
CA ASP A 82 -12.01 -8.01 12.78
C ASP A 82 -11.05 -6.92 12.31
N ILE A 83 -11.08 -5.79 13.03
CA ILE A 83 -10.17 -4.68 12.81
C ILE A 83 -9.06 -4.76 13.84
N ILE A 84 -7.85 -5.02 13.35
CA ILE A 84 -6.64 -5.04 14.14
C ILE A 84 -5.94 -3.69 13.97
N GLN A 85 -5.66 -3.01 15.08
CA GLN A 85 -4.98 -1.72 15.11
C GLN A 85 -3.68 -1.85 15.91
N ASN A 86 -2.59 -1.29 15.38
CA ASN A 86 -1.31 -1.19 16.05
C ASN A 86 -0.66 0.15 15.69
N ASN A 87 -0.45 1.05 16.67
CA ASN A 87 0.20 2.36 16.47
C ASN A 87 -0.32 3.20 15.28
N LEU A 88 -1.55 2.94 14.83
CA LEU A 88 -2.28 3.68 13.81
C LEU A 88 -3.76 3.47 14.11
N SER A 89 -4.52 4.56 14.23
CA SER A 89 -5.96 4.46 14.41
C SER A 89 -6.68 4.16 13.10
N LEU A 90 -7.85 3.55 13.21
CA LEU A 90 -8.74 3.32 12.07
C LEU A 90 -9.13 4.62 11.36
N GLU A 91 -9.33 5.71 12.10
CA GLU A 91 -9.66 7.03 11.54
C GLU A 91 -8.52 7.56 10.67
N GLU A 92 -7.29 7.59 11.20
CA GLU A 92 -6.09 8.01 10.47
C GLU A 92 -5.86 7.14 9.22
N ALA A 93 -6.03 5.82 9.36
CA ALA A 93 -5.91 4.90 8.24
C ALA A 93 -6.93 5.21 7.14
N ASN A 94 -8.20 5.41 7.50
CA ASN A 94 -9.26 5.72 6.54
C ASN A 94 -9.03 7.06 5.83
N ASP A 95 -8.58 8.08 6.57
CA ASP A 95 -8.22 9.37 5.98
C ASP A 95 -7.07 9.26 4.99
N LEU A 96 -6.04 8.48 5.32
CA LEU A 96 -4.93 8.18 4.40
C LEU A 96 -5.43 7.47 3.14
N LEU A 97 -6.26 6.42 3.30
CA LEU A 97 -6.77 5.64 2.17
C LEU A 97 -7.71 6.45 1.27
N LYS A 98 -8.50 7.36 1.84
CA LYS A 98 -9.33 8.29 1.07
C LYS A 98 -8.47 9.21 0.19
N ASN A 99 -7.40 9.78 0.76
CA ASN A 99 -6.47 10.62 0.00
C ASN A 99 -5.68 9.81 -1.05
N LEU A 100 -5.29 8.57 -0.72
CA LEU A 100 -4.64 7.65 -1.65
C LEU A 100 -5.53 7.36 -2.86
N LYS A 101 -6.81 7.04 -2.62
CA LYS A 101 -7.79 6.78 -3.68
C LYS A 101 -7.90 7.96 -4.65
N CYS A 102 -8.10 9.18 -4.14
CA CYS A 102 -8.17 10.37 -4.98
C CYS A 102 -6.89 10.54 -5.81
N LYS A 103 -5.70 10.29 -5.22
CA LYS A 103 -4.42 10.44 -5.91
C LYS A 103 -4.25 9.43 -7.05
N VAL A 104 -4.68 8.18 -6.84
CA VAL A 104 -4.66 7.13 -7.88
C VAL A 104 -5.59 7.50 -9.03
N GLU A 105 -6.80 7.95 -8.74
CA GLU A 105 -7.78 8.39 -9.74
C GLU A 105 -7.27 9.60 -10.56
N GLU A 106 -6.62 10.57 -9.91
CA GLU A 106 -5.98 11.69 -10.61
C GLU A 106 -4.89 11.23 -11.59
N LEU A 107 -4.04 10.27 -11.16
CA LEU A 107 -2.96 9.75 -11.99
C LEU A 107 -3.51 8.99 -13.21
N ASP A 108 -4.51 8.13 -13.00
CA ASP A 108 -5.16 7.38 -14.08
C ASP A 108 -5.75 8.32 -15.14
N ASN A 109 -6.45 9.37 -14.70
CA ASN A 109 -7.00 10.40 -15.59
C ASN A 109 -5.93 11.27 -16.29
N SER A 110 -4.73 11.37 -15.70
CA SER A 110 -3.63 12.14 -16.28
C SER A 110 -2.87 11.38 -17.38
N ILE A 111 -2.98 10.05 -17.40
CA ILE A 111 -2.37 9.19 -18.42
C ILE A 111 -3.21 9.31 -19.70
N LYS A 112 -2.62 9.92 -20.73
CA LYS A 112 -3.25 10.06 -22.05
C LYS A 112 -2.67 9.02 -22.99
N PHE A 113 -3.54 8.20 -23.58
CA PHE A 113 -3.15 7.29 -24.64
C PHE A 113 -2.78 8.06 -25.92
N PHE A 114 -1.74 7.58 -26.61
CA PHE A 114 -1.46 8.03 -27.97
C PHE A 114 -2.61 7.55 -28.87
N LYS A 115 -3.30 8.48 -29.52
CA LYS A 115 -4.30 8.13 -30.55
C LYS A 115 -3.56 7.56 -31.76
N THR A 116 -3.82 6.31 -32.11
CA THR A 116 -3.59 5.85 -33.49
C THR A 116 -4.81 6.24 -34.29
N ASN A 117 -4.67 7.21 -35.20
CA ASN A 117 -5.69 7.40 -36.22
C ASN A 117 -5.72 6.14 -37.11
N PRO A 118 -6.90 5.62 -37.48
CA PRO A 118 -7.04 4.55 -38.46
C PRO A 118 -6.52 4.97 -39.84
#